data_AF-A0A2N2EU50-F1
#
_entry.id   AF-A0A2N2EU50-F1
#
_cell.length_a   1.000
_cell.length_b   1.000
_cell.length_c   1.000
_cell.angle_alpha   90.00
_cell.angle_beta   90.00
_cell.angle_gamma   90.00
#
_symmetry.space_group_name_H-M   'P 1'
#
loop_
_entity.id
_entity.type
_entity.pdbx_description
1 polymer ?
#
loop_
_entity_poly.entity_id
_entity_poly.type
_entity_poly.pdbx_seq_one_letter_code
_entity_poly.pdbx_strand_id
1 'polypeptide(L)'
;ATGINAPGNWSSISNASTACVVKVLGVSVSTDTYNFGEVDLSASSVTASGITVKNTGNVYQDYSMRVSSVTLFDGSPSVWKATDTAVGYNLFILYGIFHGEKPESNYFVNQDTVTAVDQTSDSERYSYDGSQTGASVPKQEERTLWLKLDMPTAVLTSKQEKIKVTVTAGKSP
;
A
#
# COMPACT_ATOMS: atom_id res chain seq x y z
N ALA A 1 63.36 35.16 -23.03
CA ALA A 1 62.80 34.92 -21.69
C ALA A 1 61.46 35.63 -21.62
N THR A 2 60.40 34.91 -21.99
CA THR A 2 59.33 34.42 -21.08
C THR A 2 58.30 35.51 -20.77
N GLY A 3 57.23 35.52 -21.56
CA GLY A 3 56.01 36.25 -21.25
C GLY A 3 55.48 35.80 -19.89
N ILE A 4 55.28 36.77 -19.00
CA ILE A 4 54.75 36.56 -17.67
C ILE A 4 53.24 36.33 -17.81
N ASN A 5 52.83 35.08 -17.57
CA ASN A 5 51.46 34.73 -17.22
C ASN A 5 51.15 35.43 -15.89
N ALA A 6 50.25 36.42 -15.89
CA ALA A 6 49.77 37.03 -14.65
C ALA A 6 48.77 36.08 -13.97
N PRO A 7 49.04 35.58 -12.75
CA PRO A 7 48.05 34.84 -11.99
C PRO A 7 47.04 35.83 -11.42
N GLY A 8 45.78 35.76 -11.88
CA GLY A 8 44.74 36.65 -11.35
C GLY A 8 43.42 36.70 -12.13
N ASN A 9 43.31 36.06 -13.29
CA ASN A 9 42.10 36.20 -14.12
C ASN A 9 41.06 35.08 -13.99
N TRP A 10 41.07 34.35 -12.87
CA TRP A 10 39.91 33.55 -12.48
C TRP A 10 39.13 34.38 -11.47
N SER A 11 38.16 35.17 -11.93
CA SER A 11 36.99 35.33 -11.07
C SER A 11 36.46 33.93 -10.85
N SER A 12 36.19 33.56 -9.60
CA SER A 12 35.56 32.29 -9.25
C SER A 12 34.19 32.29 -9.92
N ILE A 13 34.14 31.88 -11.20
CA ILE A 13 32.91 31.65 -11.93
C ILE A 13 32.16 30.62 -11.11
N SER A 14 31.10 31.16 -10.52
CA SER A 14 29.99 30.49 -9.88
C SER A 14 29.75 29.11 -10.49
N ASN A 15 30.11 28.08 -9.75
CA ASN A 15 29.51 26.76 -9.88
C ASN A 15 28.52 26.56 -8.74
N ALA A 16 27.61 27.52 -8.53
CA ALA A 16 26.33 27.19 -7.92
C ALA A 16 25.55 26.30 -8.92
N SER A 17 26.04 25.08 -9.13
CA SER A 17 25.28 24.01 -9.75
C SER A 17 24.17 23.68 -8.76
N THR A 18 23.01 24.28 -8.95
CA THR A 18 21.80 23.76 -8.33
C THR A 18 21.48 22.47 -9.09
N ALA A 19 22.02 21.35 -8.61
CA ALA A 19 21.58 20.05 -9.08
C ALA A 19 20.08 19.93 -8.74
N CYS A 20 19.22 20.00 -9.76
CA CYS A 20 17.80 19.73 -9.60
C CYS A 20 17.63 18.22 -9.40
N VAL A 21 17.43 17.78 -8.16
CA VAL A 21 17.11 16.38 -7.89
C VAL A 21 15.66 16.14 -8.30
N VAL A 22 15.46 15.37 -9.37
CA VAL A 22 14.13 14.92 -9.79
C VAL A 22 13.58 13.96 -8.74
N LYS A 23 12.40 14.26 -8.20
CA LYS A 23 11.70 13.38 -7.25
C LYS A 23 11.04 12.25 -8.02
N VAL A 24 11.31 11.01 -7.60
CA VAL A 24 10.78 9.78 -8.18
C VAL A 24 9.94 9.09 -7.10
N LEU A 25 8.66 8.89 -7.41
CA LEU A 25 7.76 8.05 -6.64
C LEU A 25 7.72 6.65 -7.28
N GLY A 26 7.66 5.61 -6.46
CA GLY A 26 7.73 4.23 -6.92
C GLY A 26 7.50 3.26 -5.78
N VAL A 27 6.64 2.29 -6.05
CA VAL A 27 6.32 1.19 -5.14
C VAL A 27 6.39 -0.13 -5.90
N SER A 28 6.91 -1.17 -5.25
CA SER A 28 6.81 -2.55 -5.73
C SER A 28 6.16 -3.43 -4.67
N VAL A 29 5.34 -4.38 -5.11
CA VAL A 29 4.68 -5.38 -4.25
C VAL A 29 5.24 -6.75 -4.62
N SER A 30 5.61 -7.58 -3.63
CA SER A 30 6.34 -8.84 -3.87
C SER A 30 5.53 -9.92 -4.57
N THR A 31 4.20 -9.81 -4.54
CA THR A 31 3.27 -10.71 -5.25
C THR A 31 2.11 -9.90 -5.83
N ASP A 32 1.55 -10.39 -6.92
CA ASP A 32 0.32 -9.86 -7.53
C ASP A 32 -0.94 -10.62 -7.08
N THR A 33 -0.77 -11.71 -6.34
CA THR A 33 -1.84 -12.61 -5.94
C THR A 33 -1.66 -13.16 -4.53
N TYR A 34 -2.77 -13.35 -3.82
CA TYR A 34 -2.86 -14.06 -2.54
C TYR A 34 -4.16 -14.87 -2.54
N ASN A 35 -4.09 -16.14 -2.14
CA ASN A 35 -5.26 -17.01 -2.04
C ASN A 35 -5.65 -17.20 -0.57
N PHE A 36 -6.84 -16.74 -0.18
CA PHE A 36 -7.39 -16.96 1.16
C PHE A 36 -7.83 -18.41 1.42
N GLY A 37 -7.90 -19.24 0.38
CA GLY A 37 -8.47 -20.58 0.46
C GLY A 37 -10.00 -20.53 0.56
N GLU A 38 -10.58 -21.59 1.10
CA GLU A 38 -12.00 -21.62 1.44
C GLU A 38 -12.21 -20.89 2.77
N VAL A 39 -13.10 -19.91 2.79
CA VAL A 39 -13.48 -19.16 3.99
C VAL A 39 -14.99 -19.23 4.09
N ASP A 40 -15.49 -19.69 5.23
CA ASP A 40 -16.92 -19.81 5.47
C ASP A 40 -17.63 -18.45 5.50
N LEU A 41 -18.92 -18.44 5.21
CA LEU A 41 -19.76 -17.25 5.38
C LEU A 41 -19.76 -16.81 6.85
N SER A 42 -19.81 -15.50 7.09
CA SER A 42 -19.70 -14.91 8.42
C SER A 42 -18.39 -15.21 9.18
N ALA A 43 -17.39 -15.81 8.54
CA ALA A 43 -16.07 -15.99 9.12
C ALA A 43 -15.11 -14.88 8.67
N SER A 44 -13.94 -14.84 9.31
CA SER A 44 -12.84 -13.95 8.93
C SER A 44 -11.56 -14.74 8.72
N SER A 45 -10.68 -14.24 7.86
CA SER A 45 -9.36 -14.83 7.61
C SER A 45 -8.31 -13.75 7.45
N VAL A 46 -7.21 -13.87 8.19
CA VAL A 46 -6.01 -13.01 8.05
C VAL A 46 -4.99 -13.75 7.20
N THR A 47 -4.29 -13.03 6.31
CA THR A 47 -3.25 -13.61 5.45
C THR A 47 -2.26 -14.46 6.27
N ALA A 48 -1.92 -15.64 5.76
CA ALA A 48 -0.98 -16.56 6.42
C ALA A 48 0.46 -16.08 6.30
N SER A 49 0.77 -15.37 5.22
CA SER A 49 2.06 -14.73 4.96
C SER A 49 1.88 -13.24 4.69
N GLY A 50 2.92 -12.47 5.01
CA GLY A 50 2.97 -11.04 4.75
C GLY A 50 3.33 -10.75 3.29
N ILE A 51 2.80 -9.64 2.77
CA ILE A 51 3.08 -9.15 1.42
C ILE A 51 4.06 -7.99 1.54
N THR A 52 5.24 -8.11 0.93
CA THR A 52 6.26 -7.04 1.01
C THR A 52 5.92 -5.91 0.05
N VAL A 53 5.84 -4.69 0.58
CA VAL A 53 5.67 -3.44 -0.17
C VAL A 53 6.93 -2.60 0.03
N LYS A 54 7.60 -2.25 -1.07
CA LYS A 54 8.90 -1.57 -1.05
C LYS A 54 8.85 -0.20 -1.71
N ASN A 55 9.50 0.79 -1.11
CA ASN A 55 9.72 2.09 -1.71
C ASN A 55 10.87 2.01 -2.72
N THR A 56 10.53 1.97 -4.00
CA THR A 56 11.49 1.96 -5.12
C THR A 56 11.84 3.35 -5.62
N GLY A 57 11.22 4.40 -5.08
CA GLY A 57 11.51 5.79 -5.40
C GLY A 57 12.78 6.32 -4.75
N ASN A 58 12.95 7.65 -4.79
CA ASN A 58 14.12 8.34 -4.23
C ASN A 58 13.82 9.32 -3.09
N VAL A 59 12.56 9.38 -2.65
CA VAL A 59 12.08 10.22 -1.53
C VAL A 59 11.26 9.38 -0.55
N TYR A 60 10.98 9.94 0.63
CA TYR A 60 9.97 9.40 1.54
C TYR A 60 8.60 9.35 0.88
N GLN A 61 7.85 8.27 1.10
CA GLN A 61 6.55 8.05 0.49
C GLN A 61 5.50 7.66 1.50
N ASP A 62 4.28 8.09 1.24
CA ASP A 62 3.09 7.58 1.91
C ASP A 62 2.37 6.62 0.96
N TYR A 63 1.94 5.47 1.47
CA TYR A 63 1.19 4.50 0.71
C TYR A 63 -0.31 4.71 0.88
N SER A 64 -1.04 4.65 -0.22
CA SER A 64 -2.50 4.62 -0.22
C SER A 64 -3.00 3.27 -0.75
N MET A 65 -4.12 2.81 -0.21
CA MET A 65 -4.75 1.55 -0.62
C MET A 65 -6.20 1.77 -1.02
N ARG A 66 -6.64 1.00 -2.03
CA ARG A 66 -8.06 0.85 -2.40
C ARG A 66 -8.37 -0.53 -2.98
N VAL A 67 -9.61 -0.97 -2.83
CA VAL A 67 -10.22 -2.04 -3.62
C VAL A 67 -10.58 -1.48 -4.99
N SER A 68 -9.79 -1.81 -5.99
CA SER A 68 -9.93 -1.30 -7.36
C SER A 68 -10.96 -2.06 -8.21
N SER A 69 -11.20 -3.34 -7.93
CA SER A 69 -12.27 -4.11 -8.57
C SER A 69 -12.59 -5.38 -7.79
N VAL A 70 -13.83 -5.86 -7.95
CA VAL A 70 -14.27 -7.19 -7.50
C VAL A 70 -14.89 -7.90 -8.69
N THR A 71 -14.37 -9.05 -9.05
CA THR A 71 -14.83 -9.87 -10.18
C THR A 71 -14.87 -11.32 -9.77
N LEU A 72 -15.60 -12.14 -10.50
CA LEU A 72 -15.44 -13.59 -10.40
C LEU A 72 -14.04 -14.01 -10.88
N PHE A 73 -13.61 -15.22 -10.50
CA PHE A 73 -12.28 -15.72 -10.87
C PHE A 73 -12.08 -15.80 -12.39
N ASP A 74 -13.16 -16.15 -13.12
CA ASP A 74 -13.23 -16.16 -14.59
C ASP A 74 -13.19 -14.75 -15.25
N GLY A 75 -13.18 -13.68 -14.46
CA GLY A 75 -13.12 -12.30 -14.91
C GLY A 75 -14.47 -11.66 -15.21
N SER A 76 -15.57 -12.38 -15.05
CA SER A 76 -16.92 -11.80 -15.17
C SER A 76 -17.27 -10.90 -13.98
N PRO A 77 -18.23 -9.95 -14.12
CA PRO A 77 -18.61 -9.07 -13.03
C PRO A 77 -19.10 -9.82 -11.79
N SER A 78 -18.66 -9.38 -10.62
CA SER A 78 -19.16 -9.89 -9.33
C SER A 78 -20.31 -9.02 -8.82
N VAL A 79 -21.17 -9.62 -8.00
CA VAL A 79 -22.18 -8.90 -7.21
C VAL A 79 -21.66 -8.50 -5.84
N TRP A 80 -20.49 -9.00 -5.43
CA TRP A 80 -19.87 -8.66 -4.15
C TRP A 80 -19.37 -7.21 -4.14
N LYS A 81 -19.50 -6.57 -2.99
CA LYS A 81 -19.03 -5.20 -2.77
C LYS A 81 -18.27 -5.09 -1.45
N ALA A 82 -17.18 -4.34 -1.47
CA ALA A 82 -16.47 -3.94 -0.26
C ALA A 82 -17.32 -2.91 0.51
N THR A 83 -17.30 -2.99 1.83
CA THR A 83 -17.85 -1.99 2.75
C THR A 83 -16.91 -1.79 3.93
N ASP A 84 -17.08 -0.68 4.65
CA ASP A 84 -16.33 -0.25 5.83
C ASP A 84 -17.19 -0.23 7.12
N THR A 85 -18.45 -0.67 7.02
CA THR A 85 -19.41 -0.58 8.14
C THR A 85 -19.75 -1.94 8.74
N ALA A 86 -20.32 -2.85 7.94
CA ALA A 86 -20.71 -4.18 8.40
C ALA A 86 -20.80 -5.16 7.22
N VAL A 87 -20.42 -6.42 7.47
CA VAL A 87 -20.68 -7.51 6.52
C VAL A 87 -22.19 -7.74 6.36
N GLY A 88 -22.59 -8.27 5.22
CA GLY A 88 -24.00 -8.45 4.87
C GLY A 88 -24.18 -9.29 3.62
N TYR A 89 -25.36 -9.23 3.02
CA TYR A 89 -25.65 -9.97 1.78
C TYR A 89 -24.81 -9.45 0.60
N ASN A 90 -23.89 -10.26 0.10
CA ASN A 90 -22.85 -9.89 -0.88
C ASN A 90 -21.96 -8.71 -0.43
N LEU A 91 -21.89 -8.41 0.87
CA LEU A 91 -21.04 -7.33 1.40
C LEU A 91 -19.93 -7.94 2.24
N PHE A 92 -18.68 -7.69 1.85
CA PHE A 92 -17.48 -8.10 2.57
C PHE A 92 -16.73 -6.88 3.10
N ILE A 93 -15.89 -7.08 4.11
CA ILE A 93 -14.93 -6.07 4.56
C ILE A 93 -13.53 -6.59 4.30
N LEU A 94 -12.71 -5.79 3.64
CA LEU A 94 -11.28 -6.04 3.51
C LEU A 94 -10.55 -5.03 4.37
N TYR A 95 -9.62 -5.49 5.20
CA TYR A 95 -8.74 -4.65 5.97
C TYR A 95 -7.30 -4.81 5.48
N GLY A 96 -6.48 -3.78 5.70
CA GLY A 96 -5.06 -3.80 5.43
C GLY A 96 -4.28 -3.14 6.56
N ILE A 97 -3.21 -3.78 7.03
CA ILE A 97 -2.29 -3.21 8.04
C ILE A 97 -0.87 -3.39 7.54
N PHE A 98 -0.04 -2.35 7.66
CA PHE A 98 1.41 -2.46 7.55
C PHE A 98 2.00 -2.77 8.92
N HIS A 99 2.68 -3.90 9.10
CA HIS A 99 3.35 -4.26 10.35
C HIS A 99 4.38 -5.39 10.15
N GLY A 100 5.48 -5.38 10.91
CA GLY A 100 6.60 -6.31 10.70
C GLY A 100 6.26 -7.76 11.04
N GLU A 101 5.31 -7.93 11.96
CA GLU A 101 4.78 -9.22 12.41
C GLU A 101 3.30 -9.34 12.06
N LYS A 102 2.80 -10.57 11.95
CA LYS A 102 1.39 -10.86 11.67
C LYS A 102 0.49 -10.31 12.78
N PRO A 103 -0.42 -9.37 12.49
CA PRO A 103 -1.41 -8.94 13.48
C PRO A 103 -2.42 -10.05 13.76
N GLU A 104 -2.84 -10.15 15.02
CA GLU A 104 -4.05 -10.90 15.40
C GLU A 104 -5.30 -10.26 14.79
N SER A 105 -6.36 -11.06 14.65
CA SER A 105 -7.61 -10.66 13.97
C SER A 105 -8.31 -9.46 14.63
N ASN A 106 -8.18 -9.31 15.95
CA ASN A 106 -8.77 -8.22 16.74
C ASN A 106 -8.06 -6.86 16.59
N TYR A 107 -6.88 -6.81 15.98
CA TYR A 107 -6.17 -5.55 15.73
C TYR A 107 -6.64 -4.81 14.47
N PHE A 108 -7.36 -5.50 13.58
CA PHE A 108 -7.95 -4.87 12.41
C PHE A 108 -9.22 -4.13 12.83
N VAL A 109 -9.15 -2.79 12.81
CA VAL A 109 -10.25 -1.91 13.23
C VAL A 109 -10.78 -1.09 12.05
N ASN A 110 -11.83 -0.29 12.28
CA ASN A 110 -12.52 0.45 11.22
C ASN A 110 -11.60 1.37 10.39
N GLN A 111 -10.53 1.91 10.98
CA GLN A 111 -9.59 2.75 10.24
C GLN A 111 -8.77 1.96 9.22
N ASP A 112 -8.69 0.63 9.37
CA ASP A 112 -7.90 -0.24 8.51
C ASP A 112 -8.69 -0.82 7.34
N THR A 113 -9.97 -0.49 7.22
CA THR A 113 -10.82 -0.95 6.11
C THR A 113 -10.33 -0.35 4.80
N VAL A 114 -10.11 -1.19 3.80
CA VAL A 114 -9.74 -0.82 2.44
C VAL A 114 -11.01 -0.67 1.60
N THR A 115 -11.35 0.56 1.25
CA THR A 115 -12.56 0.88 0.49
C THR A 115 -12.30 1.03 -1.01
N ALA A 116 -13.32 1.37 -1.80
CA ALA A 116 -13.15 1.66 -3.23
C ALA A 116 -12.45 3.01 -3.51
N VAL A 117 -12.19 3.81 -2.47
CA VAL A 117 -11.53 5.11 -2.55
C VAL A 117 -10.10 4.98 -2.05
N ASP A 118 -9.16 5.69 -2.66
CA ASP A 118 -7.79 5.76 -2.16
C ASP A 118 -7.77 6.40 -0.78
N GLN A 119 -7.27 5.66 0.21
CA GLN A 119 -7.05 6.14 1.58
C GLN A 119 -5.56 6.08 1.87
N THR A 120 -4.97 7.20 2.27
CA THR A 120 -3.53 7.30 2.56
C THR A 120 -3.25 6.85 3.98
N SER A 121 -2.18 6.07 4.15
CA SER A 121 -1.67 5.65 5.46
C SER A 121 -1.26 6.86 6.30
N ASP A 122 -1.45 6.78 7.60
CA ASP A 122 -0.95 7.76 8.56
C ASP A 122 -0.45 7.02 9.82
N SER A 123 -0.37 7.69 10.97
CA SER A 123 0.05 7.04 12.23
C SER A 123 -0.98 6.05 12.79
N GLU A 124 -2.23 6.13 12.36
CA GLU A 124 -3.35 5.32 12.84
C GLU A 124 -3.92 4.44 11.73
N ARG A 125 -4.15 5.00 10.53
CA ARG A 125 -4.69 4.27 9.38
C ARG A 125 -3.70 3.26 8.84
N TYR A 126 -4.18 2.02 8.69
CA TYR A 126 -3.40 0.89 8.21
C TYR A 126 -2.20 0.59 9.12
N SER A 127 -2.34 0.87 10.41
CA SER A 127 -1.34 0.60 11.43
C SER A 127 -1.97 -0.05 12.65
N TYR A 128 -1.24 -1.01 13.21
CA TYR A 128 -1.61 -1.68 14.45
C TYR A 128 -1.21 -0.85 15.69
N ASP A 129 0.07 -0.45 15.79
CA ASP A 129 0.64 0.18 16.98
C ASP A 129 1.53 1.40 16.66
N GLY A 130 1.52 1.85 15.40
CA GLY A 130 2.35 2.95 14.90
C GLY A 130 3.84 2.62 14.75
N SER A 131 4.31 1.43 15.15
CA SER A 131 5.73 1.04 15.10
C SER A 131 6.22 0.86 13.66
N GLN A 132 5.34 0.39 12.80
CA GLN A 132 5.55 0.31 11.37
C GLN A 132 4.24 0.71 10.68
N THR A 133 4.33 1.66 9.76
CA THR A 133 3.18 2.18 9.01
C THR A 133 3.52 2.31 7.52
N GLY A 134 2.49 2.49 6.69
CA GLY A 134 2.65 2.89 5.30
C GLY A 134 2.94 4.38 5.11
N ALA A 135 3.09 5.16 6.19
CA ALA A 135 3.41 6.59 6.14
C ALA A 135 4.92 6.82 6.28
N SER A 136 5.41 7.85 5.61
CA SER A 136 6.81 8.29 5.64
C SER A 136 7.80 7.12 5.47
N VAL A 137 7.53 6.21 4.53
CA VAL A 137 8.38 5.06 4.24
C VAL A 137 9.66 5.56 3.58
N PRO A 138 10.84 5.37 4.19
CA PRO A 138 12.09 5.84 3.62
C PRO A 138 12.42 5.14 2.29
N LYS A 139 13.31 5.73 1.51
CA LYS A 139 13.80 5.15 0.25
C LYS A 139 14.38 3.76 0.49
N GLN A 140 14.06 2.80 -0.38
CA GLN A 140 14.51 1.40 -0.34
C GLN A 140 14.03 0.58 0.87
N GLU A 141 13.28 1.18 1.78
CA GLU A 141 12.69 0.47 2.90
C GLU A 141 11.46 -0.34 2.49
N GLU A 142 11.20 -1.37 3.28
CA GLU A 142 10.12 -2.32 3.09
C GLU A 142 9.10 -2.22 4.22
N ARG A 143 7.85 -2.55 3.91
CA ARG A 143 6.75 -2.71 4.84
C ARG A 143 6.06 -4.02 4.53
N THR A 144 5.68 -4.75 5.56
CA THR A 144 4.91 -5.98 5.38
C THR A 144 3.43 -5.64 5.51
N LEU A 145 2.68 -5.84 4.41
CA LEU A 145 1.24 -5.68 4.34
C LEU A 145 0.56 -7.00 4.73
N TRP A 146 -0.36 -6.90 5.67
CA TRP A 146 -1.26 -7.97 6.10
C TRP A 146 -2.68 -7.61 5.70
N LEU A 147 -3.43 -8.58 5.20
CA LEU A 147 -4.83 -8.39 4.84
C LEU A 147 -5.72 -9.27 5.72
N LYS A 148 -6.89 -8.76 6.07
CA LYS A 148 -7.96 -9.53 6.69
C LYS A 148 -9.21 -9.42 5.83
N LEU A 149 -9.82 -10.56 5.55
CA LEU A 149 -11.08 -10.64 4.84
C LEU A 149 -12.17 -11.07 5.81
N ASP A 150 -13.21 -10.25 5.98
CA ASP A 150 -14.45 -10.63 6.64
C ASP A 150 -15.48 -10.98 5.57
N MET A 151 -15.94 -12.23 5.59
CA MET A 151 -16.81 -12.79 4.57
C MET A 151 -18.25 -12.28 4.69
N PRO A 152 -18.98 -12.18 3.56
CA PRO A 152 -20.42 -11.90 3.58
C PRO A 152 -21.19 -12.86 4.48
N THR A 153 -22.33 -12.41 5.02
CA THR A 153 -23.22 -13.26 5.82
C THR A 153 -24.05 -14.20 4.97
N ALA A 154 -24.28 -13.82 3.71
CA ALA A 154 -24.92 -14.64 2.69
C ALA A 154 -24.50 -14.14 1.31
N VAL A 155 -24.57 -15.02 0.30
CA VAL A 155 -24.11 -14.73 -1.07
C VAL A 155 -25.12 -15.22 -2.10
N LEU A 156 -25.18 -14.55 -3.25
CA LEU A 156 -26.01 -14.97 -4.38
C LEU A 156 -25.32 -16.06 -5.23
N THR A 157 -24.00 -16.16 -5.14
CA THR A 157 -23.16 -17.06 -5.94
C THR A 157 -22.15 -17.76 -5.06
N SER A 158 -21.89 -19.04 -5.33
CA SER A 158 -20.82 -19.82 -4.71
C SER A 158 -19.55 -19.88 -5.57
N LYS A 159 -19.53 -19.17 -6.70
CA LYS A 159 -18.33 -19.05 -7.53
C LYS A 159 -17.23 -18.30 -6.78
N GLN A 160 -15.99 -18.68 -7.06
CA GLN A 160 -14.83 -18.01 -6.48
C GLN A 160 -14.73 -16.55 -6.94
N GLU A 161 -14.43 -15.67 -5.98
CA GLU A 161 -14.28 -14.23 -6.16
C GLU A 161 -12.81 -13.83 -6.25
N LYS A 162 -12.55 -12.70 -6.91
CA LYS A 162 -11.24 -12.07 -7.08
C LYS A 162 -11.34 -10.59 -6.74
N ILE A 163 -10.68 -10.19 -5.67
CA ILE A 163 -10.62 -8.82 -5.17
C ILE A 163 -9.26 -8.23 -5.57
N LYS A 164 -9.25 -7.13 -6.33
CA LYS A 164 -8.03 -6.44 -6.73
C LYS A 164 -7.77 -5.25 -5.81
N VAL A 165 -6.71 -5.32 -5.03
CA VAL A 165 -6.22 -4.19 -4.23
C VAL A 165 -5.17 -3.43 -5.03
N THR A 166 -5.22 -2.09 -5.01
CA THR A 166 -4.17 -1.24 -5.55
C THR A 166 -3.45 -0.54 -4.41
N VAL A 167 -2.13 -0.61 -4.41
CA VAL A 167 -1.24 0.21 -3.56
C VAL A 167 -0.63 1.31 -4.43
N THR A 168 -0.74 2.56 -4.01
CA THR A 168 -0.13 3.70 -4.70
C THR A 168 0.85 4.44 -3.79
N ALA A 169 1.85 5.09 -4.40
CA ALA A 169 2.84 5.90 -3.69
C ALA A 169 2.54 7.39 -3.87
N GLY A 170 2.36 8.10 -2.75
CA GLY A 170 2.33 9.55 -2.66
C GLY A 170 3.64 10.11 -2.11
N LYS A 171 3.92 11.39 -2.38
CA LYS A 171 5.05 12.08 -1.74
C LYS A 171 4.67 12.35 -0.28
N SER A 172 5.51 11.89 0.67
CA SER A 172 5.38 12.30 2.08
C SER A 172 5.56 13.83 2.20
N PRO A 173 4.83 14.51 3.10
CA PRO A 173 4.96 15.96 3.34
C PRO A 173 6.43 16.41 3.45
#